data_AF-A0A6I3CWW2-F1
#
_entry.id   AF-A0A6I3CWW2-F1
#
_cell.length_a   1.000
_cell.length_b   1.000
_cell.length_c   1.000
_cell.angle_alpha   90.00
_cell.angle_beta   90.00
_cell.angle_gamma   90.00
#
_symmetry.space_group_name_H-M   'P 1'
#
loop_
_entity.id
_entity.type
_entity.pdbx_description
1 polymer ?
#
loop_
_entity_poly.entity_id
_entity_poly.type
_entity_poly.pdbx_seq_one_letter_code
_entity_poly.pdbx_strand_id
1 'polypeptide(L)'
;MVRRVKGPTDHVVIVGAGLAGLSAALRLAGAGRKVTVVERESVPGGRNGLLNKSGYSFDTGPSVLTMPDLIADAFASVGENMSDWLELSPLRPIYRAFYADGSQLDVHANTAEMEVEIAKTIGSEEAAGYRKYVDFVTKLYKYEMNDFIDRNIDSPLNLLTPNLARLIALGGFRKLAPKVSQFLKDPRTQKIYSFQAMYAGVSPQQALAIYAVIAYMDSVNGVFFPKGGMHAVPRALA
;
A
#
# COMPACT_ATOMS: atom_id res chain seq x y z
N MET A 1 -22.36 15.61 -6.57
CA MET A 1 -22.39 17.09 -6.46
C MET A 1 -21.41 17.45 -5.36
N VAL A 2 -20.35 18.21 -5.65
CA VAL A 2 -19.30 18.52 -4.65
C VAL A 2 -19.93 19.38 -3.54
N ARG A 3 -19.81 18.93 -2.28
CA ARG A 3 -20.30 19.69 -1.13
C ARG A 3 -19.53 21.00 -1.01
N ARG A 4 -20.23 22.13 -0.85
CA ARG A 4 -19.64 23.45 -0.61
C ARG A 4 -19.88 23.87 0.83
N VAL A 5 -18.86 24.43 1.47
CA VAL A 5 -18.96 24.98 2.83
C VAL A 5 -19.33 26.46 2.73
N LYS A 6 -20.14 26.96 3.67
CA LYS A 6 -20.48 28.40 3.79
C LYS A 6 -19.61 29.04 4.88
N GLY A 7 -19.21 30.29 4.70
CA GLY A 7 -18.44 31.07 5.67
C GLY A 7 -16.98 31.33 5.24
N PRO A 8 -16.15 31.91 6.12
CA PRO A 8 -14.73 32.12 5.87
C PRO A 8 -14.02 30.79 5.61
N THR A 9 -13.27 30.71 4.51
CA THR A 9 -12.54 29.48 4.11
C THR A 9 -11.04 29.70 3.99
N ASP A 10 -10.56 30.91 4.28
CA ASP A 10 -9.15 31.30 4.09
C ASP A 10 -8.23 30.78 5.19
N HIS A 11 -8.79 30.44 6.36
CA HIS A 11 -8.07 29.80 7.45
C HIS A 11 -8.77 28.49 7.84
N VAL A 12 -8.05 27.38 7.73
CA VAL A 12 -8.54 26.04 8.09
C VAL A 12 -7.74 25.49 9.27
N VAL A 13 -8.45 24.96 10.26
CA VAL A 13 -7.84 24.24 11.39
C VAL A 13 -8.02 22.74 11.17
N ILE A 14 -6.91 22.00 11.23
CA ILE A 14 -6.87 20.54 11.12
C ILE A 14 -6.55 19.97 12.50
N VAL A 15 -7.40 19.09 13.00
CA VAL A 15 -7.22 18.42 14.29
C VAL A 15 -6.61 17.04 14.06
N GLY A 16 -5.34 16.88 14.47
CA GLY A 16 -4.53 15.68 14.34
C GLY A 16 -3.46 15.81 13.25
N ALA A 17 -2.19 15.63 13.64
CA ALA A 17 -1.02 15.61 12.76
C ALA A 17 -0.63 14.18 12.36
N GLY A 18 -1.62 13.32 12.07
CA GLY A 18 -1.39 12.05 11.38
C GLY A 18 -1.25 12.24 9.86
N LEU A 19 -0.85 11.19 9.13
CA LEU A 19 -0.62 11.26 7.68
C LEU A 19 -1.78 11.89 6.89
N ALA A 20 -3.03 11.56 7.24
CA ALA A 20 -4.21 12.16 6.59
C ALA A 20 -4.35 13.66 6.86
N GLY A 21 -4.13 14.08 8.11
CA GLY A 21 -4.20 15.49 8.50
C GLY A 21 -3.08 16.32 7.86
N LEU A 22 -1.86 15.78 7.84
CA LEU A 22 -0.70 16.41 7.21
C LEU A 22 -0.85 16.49 5.69
N SER A 23 -1.33 15.44 5.03
CA SER A 23 -1.61 15.48 3.58
C SER A 23 -2.69 16.52 3.25
N ALA A 24 -3.76 16.60 4.06
CA ALA A 24 -4.77 17.63 3.89
C ALA A 24 -4.20 19.04 4.13
N ALA A 25 -3.29 19.20 5.10
CA ALA A 25 -2.62 20.46 5.39
C ALA A 25 -1.82 20.97 4.20
N LEU A 26 -0.98 20.11 3.62
CA LEU A 26 -0.18 20.43 2.43
C LEU A 26 -1.07 20.85 1.26
N ARG A 27 -2.11 20.06 0.94
CA ARG A 27 -3.00 20.40 -0.18
C ARG A 27 -3.77 21.71 0.03
N LEU A 28 -4.21 22.00 1.25
CA LEU A 28 -4.90 23.26 1.57
C LEU A 28 -3.93 24.45 1.55
N ALA A 29 -2.71 24.28 2.05
CA ALA A 29 -1.66 25.29 1.99
C ALA A 29 -1.28 25.59 0.52
N GLY A 30 -1.09 24.54 -0.29
CA GLY A 30 -0.85 24.63 -1.73
C GLY A 30 -1.98 25.33 -2.50
N ALA A 31 -3.22 25.18 -2.03
CA ALA A 31 -4.39 25.91 -2.55
C ALA A 31 -4.50 27.36 -2.02
N GLY A 32 -3.47 27.88 -1.35
CA GLY A 32 -3.39 29.26 -0.87
C GLY A 32 -4.14 29.53 0.43
N ARG A 33 -4.51 28.49 1.19
CA ARG A 33 -5.18 28.67 2.49
C ARG A 33 -4.17 28.75 3.63
N LYS A 34 -4.46 29.57 4.63
CA LYS A 34 -3.77 29.51 5.92
C LYS A 34 -4.20 28.24 6.63
N VAL A 35 -3.26 27.42 7.08
CA VAL A 35 -3.56 26.17 7.79
C VAL A 35 -2.97 26.21 9.20
N THR A 36 -3.75 25.75 10.18
CA THR A 36 -3.23 25.45 11.52
C THR A 36 -3.49 23.99 11.80
N VAL A 37 -2.43 23.22 12.05
CA VAL A 37 -2.54 21.84 12.49
C VAL A 37 -2.39 21.83 14.01
N VAL A 38 -3.32 21.17 14.72
CA VAL A 38 -3.24 20.97 16.17
C VAL A 38 -3.08 19.48 16.46
N GLU A 39 -2.07 19.13 17.22
CA GLU A 39 -1.76 17.75 17.64
C GLU A 39 -1.74 17.69 19.16
N ARG A 40 -2.23 16.59 19.73
CA ARG A 40 -2.23 16.36 21.17
C ARG A 40 -0.84 15.95 21.64
N GLU A 41 -0.13 15.17 20.85
CA GLU A 41 1.22 14.71 21.14
C GLU A 41 2.28 15.78 20.85
N SER A 42 3.48 15.62 21.39
CA SER A 42 4.57 16.59 21.22
C SER A 42 5.23 16.56 19.84
N VAL A 43 4.90 15.58 19.00
CA VAL A 43 5.46 15.37 17.66
C VAL A 43 4.36 14.93 16.69
N PRO A 44 4.46 15.28 15.39
CA PRO A 44 3.53 14.80 14.38
C PRO A 44 3.68 13.28 14.18
N GLY A 45 2.61 12.61 13.75
CA GLY A 45 2.64 11.19 13.40
C GLY A 45 1.34 10.45 13.64
N GLY A 46 0.58 10.85 14.66
CA GLY A 46 -0.62 10.11 15.08
C GLY A 46 -0.30 8.62 15.26
N ARG A 47 -0.92 7.75 14.45
CA ARG A 47 -0.62 6.30 14.47
C ARG A 47 0.77 5.96 13.97
N ASN A 48 1.38 6.75 13.10
CA ASN A 48 2.75 6.55 12.65
C ASN A 48 3.74 7.15 13.67
N GLY A 49 3.66 6.70 14.91
CA GLY A 49 4.44 7.23 16.04
C GLY A 49 5.81 6.59 16.21
N LEU A 50 6.56 7.12 17.18
CA LEU A 50 7.88 6.65 17.57
C LEU A 50 7.96 6.51 19.08
N LEU A 51 8.39 5.34 19.56
CA LEU A 51 8.71 5.09 20.95
C LEU A 51 10.24 4.97 21.10
N ASN A 52 10.83 5.83 21.93
CA ASN A 52 12.24 5.70 22.31
C ASN A 52 12.33 5.09 23.71
N LYS A 53 12.98 3.94 23.83
CA LYS A 53 13.11 3.22 25.12
C LYS A 53 14.45 2.53 25.21
N SER A 54 15.19 2.82 26.29
CA SER A 54 16.47 2.17 26.61
C SER A 54 17.51 2.20 25.48
N GLY A 55 17.60 3.30 24.74
CA GLY A 55 18.53 3.46 23.60
C GLY A 55 18.02 2.88 22.27
N TYR A 56 16.82 2.30 22.24
CA TYR A 56 16.18 1.79 21.04
C TYR A 56 15.03 2.70 20.59
N SER A 57 14.79 2.71 19.28
CA SER A 57 13.68 3.39 18.64
C SER A 57 12.74 2.37 18.01
N PHE A 58 11.45 2.50 18.28
CA PHE A 58 10.40 1.61 17.78
C PHE A 58 9.33 2.42 17.06
N ASP A 59 9.15 2.17 15.76
CA ASP A 59 7.95 2.62 15.07
C ASP A 59 6.73 1.90 15.65
N THR A 60 5.71 2.67 16.07
CA THR A 60 4.56 2.12 16.82
C THR A 60 3.33 1.82 15.96
N GLY A 61 3.41 2.07 14.66
CA GLY A 61 2.29 1.91 13.74
C GLY A 61 2.68 1.20 12.46
N PRO A 62 2.59 1.86 11.29
CA PRO A 62 2.96 1.26 10.02
C PRO A 62 4.42 0.79 10.03
N SER A 63 4.66 -0.38 9.43
CA SER A 63 5.99 -0.98 9.28
C SER A 63 6.37 -1.26 7.82
N VAL A 64 5.43 -1.05 6.89
CA VAL A 64 5.59 -1.30 5.45
C VAL A 64 5.21 -0.04 4.70
N LEU A 65 6.12 0.47 3.88
CA LEU A 65 5.88 1.60 2.98
C LEU A 65 5.85 1.10 1.53
N THR A 66 4.69 1.22 0.91
CA THR A 66 4.49 1.02 -0.54
C THR A 66 3.95 2.33 -1.14
N MET A 67 3.95 2.41 -2.47
CA MET A 67 3.39 3.56 -3.20
C MET A 67 3.95 4.93 -2.75
N PRO A 68 5.28 5.13 -2.78
CA PRO A 68 5.91 6.39 -2.37
C PRO A 68 5.40 7.60 -3.17
N ASP A 69 4.90 7.38 -4.39
CA ASP A 69 4.34 8.44 -5.25
C ASP A 69 3.15 9.18 -4.60
N LEU A 70 2.38 8.51 -3.72
CA LEU A 70 1.29 9.16 -2.99
C LEU A 70 1.81 10.17 -1.96
N ILE A 71 2.97 9.89 -1.37
CA ILE A 71 3.66 10.82 -0.46
C ILE A 71 4.25 11.96 -1.30
N ALA A 72 4.87 11.64 -2.44
CA ALA A 72 5.41 12.64 -3.36
C ALA A 72 4.35 13.62 -3.88
N ASP A 73 3.15 13.14 -4.22
CA ASP A 73 2.03 14.00 -4.64
C ASP A 73 1.60 14.99 -3.54
N ALA A 74 1.70 14.60 -2.27
CA ALA A 74 1.44 15.52 -1.16
C ALA A 74 2.46 16.66 -1.10
N PHE A 75 3.76 16.36 -1.24
CA PHE A 75 4.81 17.39 -1.34
C PHE A 75 4.63 18.29 -2.57
N ALA A 76 4.33 17.69 -3.72
CA ALA A 76 4.12 18.42 -4.97
C ALA A 76 2.99 19.46 -4.86
N SER A 77 2.00 19.23 -4.01
CA SER A 77 0.90 20.18 -3.79
C SER A 77 1.35 21.55 -3.26
N VAL A 78 2.50 21.61 -2.58
CA VAL A 78 3.13 22.84 -2.11
C VAL A 78 4.38 23.24 -2.91
N GLY A 79 4.63 22.57 -4.05
CA GLY A 79 5.78 22.83 -4.91
C GLY A 79 7.10 22.23 -4.44
N GLU A 80 7.06 21.29 -3.48
CA GLU A 80 8.24 20.64 -2.91
C GLU A 80 8.52 19.28 -3.57
N ASN A 81 9.79 18.87 -3.61
CA ASN A 81 10.16 17.51 -4.02
C ASN A 81 10.38 16.64 -2.79
N MET A 82 9.76 15.46 -2.74
CA MET A 82 9.87 14.55 -1.60
C MET A 82 11.32 14.18 -1.25
N SER A 83 12.22 14.07 -2.25
CA SER A 83 13.62 13.72 -2.04
C SER A 83 14.40 14.72 -1.18
N ASP A 84 13.92 15.97 -1.09
CA ASP A 84 14.54 17.01 -0.28
C ASP A 84 14.23 16.84 1.22
N TRP A 85 13.18 16.06 1.53
CA TRP A 85 12.62 15.88 2.87
C TRP A 85 12.72 14.44 3.39
N LEU A 86 12.69 13.45 2.50
CA LEU A 86 12.55 12.04 2.84
C LEU A 86 13.42 11.16 1.93
N GLU A 87 14.44 10.54 2.53
CA GLU A 87 15.28 9.53 1.85
C GLU A 87 14.62 8.15 1.97
N LEU A 88 14.28 7.54 0.82
CA LEU A 88 13.69 6.20 0.74
C LEU A 88 14.66 5.23 0.06
N SER A 89 14.84 4.05 0.67
CA SER A 89 15.62 2.95 0.09
C SER A 89 14.74 1.75 -0.23
N PRO A 90 14.80 1.16 -1.44
CA PRO A 90 14.04 -0.05 -1.74
C PRO A 90 14.57 -1.25 -0.92
N LEU A 91 13.65 -2.04 -0.35
CA LEU A 91 13.99 -3.25 0.42
C LEU A 91 14.24 -4.45 -0.50
N ARG A 92 15.32 -5.19 -0.23
CA ARG A 92 15.70 -6.41 -0.95
C ARG A 92 16.28 -7.44 0.03
N PRO A 93 15.59 -8.57 0.30
CA PRO A 93 14.22 -8.90 -0.13
C PRO A 93 13.17 -7.98 0.53
N ILE A 94 11.95 -7.97 -0.01
CA ILE A 94 10.81 -7.25 0.58
C ILE A 94 10.48 -7.83 1.96
N TYR A 95 10.40 -9.15 2.06
CA TYR A 95 10.40 -9.91 3.31
C TYR A 95 10.92 -11.32 3.06
N ARG A 96 11.21 -12.03 4.15
CA ARG A 96 11.69 -13.41 4.17
C ARG A 96 10.69 -14.28 4.91
N ALA A 97 10.16 -15.28 4.23
CA ALA A 97 9.27 -16.27 4.83
C ALA A 97 10.07 -17.46 5.35
N PHE A 98 9.79 -17.86 6.59
CA PHE A 98 10.32 -19.08 7.21
C PHE A 98 9.19 -20.08 7.41
N TYR A 99 9.42 -21.32 7.01
CA TYR A 99 8.43 -22.39 7.08
C TYR A 99 8.81 -23.45 8.13
N ALA A 100 7.81 -24.17 8.62
CA ALA A 100 7.98 -25.17 9.68
C ALA A 100 8.86 -26.37 9.25
N ASP A 101 8.97 -26.62 7.95
CA ASP A 101 9.86 -27.64 7.38
C ASP A 101 11.32 -27.16 7.26
N GLY A 102 11.62 -25.94 7.71
CA GLY A 102 12.95 -25.31 7.63
C GLY A 102 13.22 -24.64 6.27
N SER A 103 12.31 -24.73 5.30
CA SER A 103 12.46 -24.00 4.05
C SER A 103 12.29 -22.49 4.26
N GLN A 104 12.93 -21.72 3.38
CA GLN A 104 12.91 -20.26 3.39
C GLN A 104 12.57 -19.79 1.98
N LEU A 105 11.79 -18.71 1.87
CA LEU A 105 11.57 -18.02 0.60
C LEU A 105 11.79 -16.53 0.78
N ASP A 106 12.72 -15.98 0.01
CA ASP A 106 12.93 -14.53 -0.07
C ASP A 106 11.96 -13.93 -1.10
N VAL A 107 11.19 -12.90 -0.71
CA VAL A 107 10.21 -12.28 -1.62
C VAL A 107 10.84 -11.08 -2.30
N HIS A 108 10.84 -11.10 -3.63
CA HIS A 108 11.45 -10.08 -4.48
C HIS A 108 10.38 -9.28 -5.24
N ALA A 109 10.57 -7.97 -5.33
CA ALA A 109 9.70 -7.10 -6.13
C ALA A 109 9.83 -7.41 -7.64
N ASN A 110 11.04 -7.77 -8.06
CA ASN A 110 11.33 -8.10 -9.44
C ASN A 110 10.79 -9.51 -9.75
N THR A 111 9.83 -9.58 -10.68
CA THR A 111 9.19 -10.84 -11.09
C THR A 111 10.21 -11.91 -11.51
N ALA A 112 11.25 -11.54 -12.27
CA ALA A 112 12.25 -12.50 -12.73
C ALA A 112 13.13 -13.02 -11.58
N GLU A 113 13.51 -12.17 -10.63
CA GLU A 113 14.22 -12.60 -9.42
C GLU A 113 13.35 -13.54 -8.58
N MET A 114 12.07 -13.21 -8.42
CA MET A 114 11.12 -14.05 -7.67
C MET A 114 10.90 -15.41 -8.35
N GLU A 115 10.83 -15.45 -9.68
CA GLU A 115 10.75 -16.71 -10.42
C GLU A 115 11.98 -17.60 -10.20
N VAL A 116 13.17 -17.02 -10.18
CA VAL A 116 14.42 -17.75 -9.88
C VAL A 116 14.39 -18.29 -8.45
N GLU A 117 13.96 -17.49 -7.48
CA GLU A 117 13.87 -17.91 -6.08
C GLU A 117 12.83 -19.03 -5.87
N ILE A 118 11.65 -18.94 -6.51
CA ILE A 118 10.63 -20.02 -6.49
C ILE A 118 11.16 -21.28 -7.18
N ALA A 119 11.82 -21.14 -8.34
CA ALA A 119 12.34 -22.29 -9.07
C ALA A 119 13.40 -23.05 -8.27
N LYS A 120 14.26 -22.32 -7.54
CA LYS A 120 15.28 -22.87 -6.65
C LYS A 120 14.70 -23.58 -5.42
N THR A 121 13.68 -22.99 -4.81
CA THR A 121 13.16 -23.44 -3.50
C THR A 121 12.03 -24.46 -3.62
N ILE A 122 11.28 -24.42 -4.72
CA ILE A 122 10.03 -25.16 -4.90
C ILE A 122 10.04 -25.94 -6.21
N GLY A 123 10.23 -25.25 -7.34
CA GLY A 123 10.29 -25.89 -8.65
C GLY A 123 9.88 -24.97 -9.80
N SER A 124 10.31 -25.34 -11.01
CA SER A 124 10.10 -24.55 -12.23
C SER A 124 8.63 -24.40 -12.61
N GLU A 125 7.80 -25.42 -12.35
CA GLU A 125 6.36 -25.34 -12.60
C GLU A 125 5.67 -24.28 -11.73
N GLU A 126 6.05 -24.21 -10.45
CA GLU A 126 5.52 -23.22 -9.51
C GLU A 126 5.95 -21.80 -9.91
N ALA A 127 7.20 -21.63 -10.36
CA ALA A 127 7.70 -20.35 -10.88
C ALA A 127 6.93 -19.90 -12.13
N ALA A 128 6.64 -20.81 -13.06
CA ALA A 128 5.79 -20.52 -14.22
C ALA A 128 4.34 -20.17 -13.81
N GLY A 129 3.83 -20.81 -12.75
CA GLY A 129 2.57 -20.46 -12.11
C GLY A 129 2.56 -19.04 -11.54
N TYR A 130 3.63 -18.65 -10.86
CA TYR A 130 3.83 -17.31 -10.32
C TYR A 130 3.82 -16.23 -11.42
N ARG A 131 4.50 -16.44 -12.55
CA ARG A 131 4.46 -15.49 -13.67
C ARG A 131 3.02 -15.22 -14.14
N LYS A 132 2.22 -16.28 -14.29
CA LYS A 132 0.79 -16.16 -14.66
C LYS A 132 -0.03 -15.46 -13.59
N TYR A 133 0.30 -15.67 -12.31
CA TYR A 133 -0.31 -14.95 -11.19
C TYR A 133 0.01 -13.45 -11.25
N VAL A 134 1.26 -13.07 -11.51
CA VAL A 134 1.68 -11.67 -11.69
C VAL A 134 0.92 -11.00 -12.84
N ASP A 135 0.78 -11.66 -13.99
CA ASP A 135 -0.03 -11.16 -15.11
C ASP A 135 -1.50 -10.91 -14.69
N PHE A 136 -2.06 -11.80 -13.88
CA PHE A 136 -3.41 -11.67 -13.36
C PHE A 136 -3.55 -10.46 -12.42
N VAL A 137 -2.68 -10.34 -11.41
CA VAL A 137 -2.76 -9.22 -10.44
C VAL A 137 -2.40 -7.87 -11.06
N THR A 138 -1.54 -7.86 -12.09
CA THR A 138 -1.23 -6.64 -12.86
C THR A 138 -2.46 -6.12 -13.62
N LYS A 139 -3.21 -7.02 -14.27
CA LYS A 139 -4.46 -6.66 -14.95
C LYS A 139 -5.51 -6.19 -13.95
N LEU A 140 -5.59 -6.87 -12.81
CA LEU A 140 -6.49 -6.53 -11.72
C LEU A 140 -6.21 -5.09 -11.22
N TYR A 141 -4.96 -4.78 -10.87
CA TYR A 141 -4.52 -3.45 -10.46
C TYR A 141 -4.88 -2.37 -11.48
N LYS A 142 -4.61 -2.61 -12.77
CA LYS A 142 -4.91 -1.66 -13.85
C LYS A 142 -6.40 -1.32 -13.96
N TYR A 143 -7.27 -2.30 -13.72
CA TYR A 143 -8.72 -2.11 -13.79
C TYR A 143 -9.31 -1.53 -12.50
N GLU A 144 -8.64 -1.69 -11.37
CA GLU A 144 -9.10 -1.20 -10.07
C GLU A 144 -8.66 0.24 -9.79
N MET A 145 -7.39 0.55 -10.04
CA MET A 145 -6.76 1.76 -9.51
C MET A 145 -7.50 3.02 -9.94
N ASN A 146 -7.67 3.24 -11.24
CA ASN A 146 -8.24 4.49 -11.76
C ASN A 146 -9.77 4.59 -11.60
N ASP A 147 -10.46 3.45 -11.55
CA ASP A 147 -11.92 3.42 -11.61
C ASP A 147 -12.57 3.32 -10.23
N PHE A 148 -11.85 2.76 -9.25
CA PHE A 148 -12.41 2.40 -7.94
C PHE A 148 -11.57 2.83 -6.74
N ILE A 149 -10.24 3.00 -6.88
CA ILE A 149 -9.36 3.35 -5.74
C ILE A 149 -9.05 4.85 -5.73
N ASP A 150 -8.57 5.40 -6.84
CA ASP A 150 -8.17 6.80 -6.99
C ASP A 150 -9.35 7.72 -7.36
N ARG A 151 -10.56 7.34 -6.97
CA ARG A 151 -11.78 8.06 -7.32
C ARG A 151 -12.76 8.12 -6.16
N ASN A 152 -13.34 9.29 -5.95
CA ASN A 152 -14.46 9.45 -5.02
C ASN A 152 -15.70 8.70 -5.54
N ILE A 153 -16.22 7.78 -4.72
CA ILE A 153 -17.46 7.04 -4.97
C ILE A 153 -18.55 7.66 -4.11
N ASP A 154 -19.17 8.72 -4.63
CA ASP A 154 -20.23 9.46 -3.92
C ASP A 154 -21.64 8.85 -4.15
N SER A 155 -21.77 7.91 -5.09
CA SER A 155 -23.02 7.22 -5.42
C SER A 155 -22.75 5.79 -5.90
N PRO A 156 -23.64 4.82 -5.62
CA PRO A 156 -23.53 3.45 -6.14
C PRO A 156 -23.45 3.38 -7.67
N LEU A 157 -24.02 4.35 -8.39
CA LEU A 157 -23.93 4.42 -9.85
C LEU A 157 -22.50 4.71 -10.34
N ASN A 158 -21.63 5.29 -9.51
CA ASN A 158 -20.22 5.50 -9.86
C ASN A 158 -19.43 4.19 -9.97
N LEU A 159 -19.96 3.09 -9.44
CA LEU A 159 -19.36 1.76 -9.57
C LEU A 159 -19.57 1.15 -10.97
N LEU A 160 -20.56 1.64 -11.74
CA LEU A 160 -20.86 1.13 -13.07
C LEU A 160 -19.88 1.69 -14.11
N THR A 161 -18.63 1.19 -14.10
CA THR A 161 -17.62 1.52 -15.11
C THR A 161 -17.45 0.39 -16.12
N PRO A 162 -16.91 0.65 -17.33
CA PRO A 162 -16.55 -0.41 -18.27
C PRO A 162 -15.58 -1.43 -17.66
N ASN A 163 -14.74 -1.03 -16.70
CA ASN A 163 -13.84 -1.95 -16.01
C ASN A 163 -14.56 -2.81 -14.95
N LEU A 164 -15.74 -2.43 -14.46
CA LEU A 164 -16.54 -3.31 -13.57
C LEU A 164 -16.83 -4.65 -14.23
N ALA A 165 -17.30 -4.64 -15.48
CA ALA A 165 -17.55 -5.87 -16.25
C ALA A 165 -16.27 -6.70 -16.45
N ARG A 166 -15.12 -6.03 -16.64
CA ARG A 166 -13.81 -6.68 -16.76
C ARG A 166 -13.36 -7.32 -15.45
N LEU A 167 -13.59 -6.65 -14.31
CA LEU A 167 -13.31 -7.20 -12.97
C LEU A 167 -14.17 -8.42 -12.66
N ILE A 168 -15.45 -8.37 -13.00
CA ILE A 168 -16.35 -9.53 -12.89
C ILE A 168 -15.83 -10.69 -13.75
N ALA A 169 -15.48 -10.42 -15.02
CA ALA A 169 -14.96 -11.43 -15.94
C ALA A 169 -13.63 -12.05 -15.47
N LEU A 170 -12.74 -11.27 -14.87
CA LEU A 170 -11.49 -11.76 -14.26
C LEU A 170 -11.73 -12.58 -12.98
N GLY A 171 -12.93 -12.50 -12.41
CA GLY A 171 -13.30 -13.16 -11.16
C GLY A 171 -12.85 -12.39 -9.91
N GLY A 172 -12.72 -11.06 -9.97
CA GLY A 172 -12.33 -10.21 -8.83
C GLY A 172 -13.25 -10.36 -7.61
N PHE A 173 -14.53 -10.67 -7.82
CA PHE A 173 -15.51 -10.91 -6.75
C PHE A 173 -15.59 -12.38 -6.28
N ARG A 174 -14.73 -13.27 -6.80
CA ARG A 174 -14.61 -14.64 -6.28
C ARG A 174 -13.68 -14.65 -5.07
N LYS A 175 -13.70 -15.73 -4.28
CA LYS A 175 -12.79 -15.90 -3.14
C LYS A 175 -11.32 -15.92 -3.59
N LEU A 176 -10.45 -15.27 -2.83
CA LEU A 176 -9.03 -15.10 -3.11
C LEU A 176 -8.26 -16.43 -3.08
N ALA A 177 -8.37 -17.20 -2.00
CA ALA A 177 -7.63 -18.46 -1.86
C ALA A 177 -7.85 -19.45 -3.04
N PRO A 178 -9.09 -19.74 -3.48
CA PRO A 178 -9.32 -20.55 -4.68
C PRO A 178 -8.78 -19.95 -5.98
N LYS A 179 -8.66 -18.63 -6.06
CA LYS A 179 -8.11 -17.95 -7.24
C LYS A 179 -6.59 -18.08 -7.26
N VAL A 180 -5.92 -17.88 -6.13
CA VAL A 180 -4.47 -18.09 -5.97
C VAL A 180 -4.11 -19.55 -6.30
N SER A 181 -4.89 -20.52 -5.80
CA SER A 181 -4.63 -21.94 -6.02
C SER A 181 -4.78 -22.40 -7.47
N GLN A 182 -5.39 -21.59 -8.36
CA GLN A 182 -5.40 -21.86 -9.79
C GLN A 182 -3.99 -21.73 -10.39
N PHE A 183 -3.19 -20.80 -9.87
CA PHE A 183 -1.85 -20.48 -10.37
C PHE A 183 -0.74 -21.15 -9.58
N LEU A 184 -0.87 -21.17 -8.25
CA LEU A 184 0.16 -21.61 -7.31
C LEU A 184 -0.31 -22.87 -6.58
N LYS A 185 0.46 -23.95 -6.63
CA LYS A 185 0.06 -25.25 -6.09
C LYS A 185 0.73 -25.55 -4.75
N ASP A 186 1.91 -24.98 -4.52
CA ASP A 186 2.64 -25.20 -3.27
C ASP A 186 1.98 -24.42 -2.11
N PRO A 187 1.75 -25.05 -0.93
CA PRO A 187 1.19 -24.37 0.22
C PRO A 187 1.99 -23.13 0.69
N ARG A 188 3.30 -23.10 0.42
CA ARG A 188 4.22 -22.01 0.81
C ARG A 188 3.95 -20.73 0.02
N THR A 189 3.87 -20.84 -1.30
CA THR A 189 3.53 -19.72 -2.20
C THR A 189 2.08 -19.31 -2.02
N GLN A 190 1.15 -20.26 -1.85
CA GLN A 190 -0.25 -19.94 -1.56
C GLN A 190 -0.39 -19.10 -0.29
N LYS A 191 0.37 -19.40 0.77
CA LYS A 191 0.39 -18.58 1.99
C LYS A 191 0.94 -17.18 1.73
N ILE A 192 2.09 -17.06 1.07
CA ILE A 192 2.71 -15.76 0.75
C ILE A 192 1.75 -14.86 -0.04
N TYR A 193 1.18 -15.38 -1.13
CA TYR A 193 0.36 -14.59 -2.06
C TYR A 193 -1.13 -14.52 -1.70
N SER A 194 -1.48 -14.97 -0.49
CA SER A 194 -2.80 -14.77 0.10
C SER A 194 -2.75 -14.01 1.44
N PHE A 195 -1.60 -14.02 2.12
CA PHE A 195 -1.35 -13.29 3.37
C PHE A 195 -1.70 -11.80 3.28
N GLN A 196 -1.49 -11.16 2.12
CA GLN A 196 -1.76 -9.72 1.94
C GLN A 196 -3.22 -9.33 2.18
N ALA A 197 -4.18 -10.26 2.12
CA ALA A 197 -5.56 -9.98 2.52
C ALA A 197 -5.66 -9.49 3.99
N MET A 198 -4.72 -9.87 4.85
CA MET A 198 -4.67 -9.42 6.23
C MET A 198 -4.33 -7.94 6.37
N TYR A 199 -3.73 -7.29 5.35
CA TYR A 199 -3.53 -5.84 5.37
C TYR A 199 -4.87 -5.09 5.31
N ALA A 200 -5.91 -5.71 4.74
CA ALA A 200 -7.28 -5.22 4.79
C ALA A 200 -8.05 -5.68 6.05
N GLY A 201 -7.40 -6.38 6.98
CA GLY A 201 -8.03 -6.95 8.18
C GLY A 201 -8.94 -8.15 7.91
N VAL A 202 -8.82 -8.79 6.74
CA VAL A 202 -9.70 -9.90 6.32
C VAL A 202 -8.90 -11.20 6.23
N SER A 203 -9.50 -12.30 6.70
CA SER A 203 -8.95 -13.64 6.50
C SER A 203 -8.83 -13.96 5.00
N PRO A 204 -7.69 -14.53 4.52
CA PRO A 204 -7.53 -14.89 3.11
C PRO A 204 -8.58 -15.87 2.57
N GLN A 205 -9.22 -16.66 3.45
CA GLN A 205 -10.28 -17.61 3.11
C GLN A 205 -11.63 -16.93 2.84
N GLN A 206 -11.80 -15.71 3.36
CA GLN A 206 -13.00 -14.88 3.22
C GLN A 206 -12.79 -13.69 2.28
N ALA A 207 -11.54 -13.31 2.03
CA ALA A 207 -11.19 -12.21 1.15
C ALA A 207 -11.62 -12.48 -0.31
N LEU A 208 -12.10 -11.44 -0.97
CA LEU A 208 -12.35 -11.44 -2.41
C LEU A 208 -11.04 -11.27 -3.19
N ALA A 209 -10.97 -11.79 -4.40
CA ALA A 209 -9.79 -11.74 -5.26
C ALA A 209 -9.39 -10.30 -5.63
N ILE A 210 -10.32 -9.34 -5.56
CA ILE A 210 -10.06 -7.89 -5.68
C ILE A 210 -8.96 -7.43 -4.70
N TYR A 211 -8.87 -8.03 -3.51
CA TYR A 211 -7.82 -7.70 -2.53
C TYR A 211 -6.43 -8.21 -2.94
N ALA A 212 -6.31 -9.05 -3.99
CA ALA A 212 -5.01 -9.43 -4.53
C ALA A 212 -4.24 -8.22 -5.11
N VAL A 213 -4.91 -7.10 -5.37
CA VAL A 213 -4.26 -5.84 -5.74
C VAL A 213 -3.23 -5.38 -4.70
N ILE A 214 -3.46 -5.69 -3.42
CA ILE A 214 -2.53 -5.38 -2.33
C ILE A 214 -1.23 -6.18 -2.52
N ALA A 215 -1.33 -7.43 -2.99
CA ALA A 215 -0.17 -8.23 -3.33
C ALA A 215 0.63 -7.63 -4.49
N TYR A 216 -0.02 -7.01 -5.46
CA TYR A 216 0.66 -6.27 -6.52
C TYR A 216 1.40 -5.04 -5.98
N MET A 217 0.75 -4.24 -5.12
CA MET A 217 1.35 -3.05 -4.52
C MET A 217 2.62 -3.38 -3.70
N ASP A 218 2.63 -4.53 -3.05
CA ASP A 218 3.71 -4.99 -2.17
C ASP A 218 4.80 -5.76 -2.96
N SER A 219 4.39 -6.79 -3.70
CA SER A 219 5.29 -7.74 -4.36
C SER A 219 5.71 -7.37 -5.77
N VAL A 220 5.14 -6.32 -6.38
CA VAL A 220 5.52 -5.87 -7.74
C VAL A 220 6.02 -4.42 -7.73
N ASN A 221 5.28 -3.51 -7.09
CA ASN A 221 5.73 -2.12 -6.96
C ASN A 221 6.83 -1.93 -5.90
N GLY A 222 7.06 -2.95 -5.07
CA GLY A 222 8.14 -2.98 -4.08
C GLY A 222 7.82 -2.23 -2.79
N VAL A 223 8.66 -2.50 -1.78
CA VAL A 223 8.58 -1.90 -0.45
C VAL A 223 9.81 -1.05 -0.21
N PHE A 224 9.62 0.06 0.48
CA PHE A 224 10.66 1.03 0.77
C PHE A 224 10.85 1.19 2.27
N PHE A 225 12.08 1.51 2.66
CA PHE A 225 12.43 1.90 4.01
C PHE A 225 12.78 3.39 4.04
N PRO A 226 12.05 4.21 4.80
CA PRO A 226 12.44 5.58 5.06
C PRO A 226 13.61 5.62 6.04
N LYS A 227 14.65 6.39 5.70
CA LYS A 227 15.81 6.57 6.57
C LYS A 227 15.38 7.19 7.90
N GLY A 228 15.71 6.51 8.99
CA GLY A 228 15.28 6.89 10.34
C GLY A 228 13.95 6.27 10.79
N GLY A 229 13.40 5.32 10.03
CA GLY A 229 12.18 4.59 10.39
C GLY A 229 10.91 5.25 9.85
N MET A 230 9.78 4.56 9.99
CA MET A 230 8.50 4.98 9.43
C MET A 230 8.04 6.34 9.97
N HIS A 231 8.39 6.69 11.21
CA HIS A 231 8.11 8.01 11.77
C HIS A 231 8.81 9.18 11.05
N ALA A 232 9.81 8.92 10.19
CA ALA A 232 10.38 9.95 9.34
C ALA A 232 9.36 10.53 8.35
N VAL A 233 8.37 9.75 7.90
CA VAL A 233 7.35 10.19 6.93
C VAL A 233 6.48 11.33 7.48
N PRO A 234 5.78 11.19 8.62
CA PRO A 234 4.98 12.30 9.14
C PRO A 234 5.84 13.49 9.59
N ARG A 235 7.10 13.29 9.97
CA ARG A 235 8.01 14.42 10.27
C ARG A 235 8.40 15.19 9.02
N ALA A 236 8.55 14.51 7.89
CA ALA A 236 8.87 15.16 6.62
C ALA A 236 7.66 15.94 6.05
N LEU A 237 6.43 15.47 6.31
CA LEU A 237 5.19 16.12 5.84
C LEU A 237 4.74 17.33 6.68
N ALA A 238 5.25 17.47 7.91
CA ALA A 238 4.82 18.47 8.88
C ALA A 238 5.71 19.72 8.83
#